data_AF-A0A5J5SL77-F1
#
_entry.id   AF-A0A5J5SL77-F1
#
_cell.length_a   1.000
_cell.length_b   1.000
_cell.length_c   1.000
_cell.angle_alpha   90.00
_cell.angle_beta   90.00
_cell.angle_gamma   90.00
#
_symmetry.space_group_name_H-M   'P 1'
#
loop_
_entity.id
_entity.type
_entity.pdbx_description
1 polymer ?
#
loop_
_entity_poly.entity_id
_entity_poly.type
_entity_poly.pdbx_seq_one_letter_code
_entity_poly.pdbx_strand_id
1 'polypeptide(L)'
;MATAELLKTNDVDAVEIHTSGRQTNLFKELWDDLANSVKYLRLVAVSLPDTGDATISTMNQMYAIMEPHLSCFNLWQLDGRPMSGDIGRGATRESIAFAVRVAASSERPPGFLQLAGGTNVHTVDGLKKRGLFRTHITCAEPNHLQSLIGGIAYGGYARKIVGRVLSSMGSENGVTGIECHAEHLLKALKEALHLVGSVKSYNHPDGMQR
;
A
#
# COMPACT_ATOMS: atom_id res chain seq x y z
N MET A 1 -8.73 -23.38 9.83
CA MET A 1 -7.44 -22.70 10.11
C MET A 1 -7.66 -21.61 11.16
N ALA A 2 -6.73 -21.37 12.09
CA ALA A 2 -6.87 -20.33 13.13
C ALA A 2 -7.13 -18.93 12.55
N THR A 3 -6.48 -18.58 11.44
CA THR A 3 -6.69 -17.31 10.73
C THR A 3 -8.13 -17.13 10.28
N ALA A 4 -8.76 -18.16 9.70
CA ALA A 4 -10.15 -18.09 9.25
C ALA A 4 -11.12 -17.82 10.40
N GLU A 5 -10.90 -18.40 11.59
CA GLU A 5 -11.73 -18.12 12.77
C GLU A 5 -11.56 -16.69 13.27
N LEU A 6 -10.33 -16.13 13.24
CA LEU A 6 -10.08 -14.73 13.59
C LEU A 6 -10.83 -13.75 12.67
N LEU A 7 -10.97 -14.08 11.37
CA LEU A 7 -11.72 -13.23 10.46
C LEU A 7 -13.22 -13.18 10.79
N LYS A 8 -13.76 -14.18 11.48
CA LYS A 8 -15.18 -14.24 11.85
C LYS A 8 -15.52 -13.42 13.10
N THR A 9 -14.51 -13.01 13.89
CA THR A 9 -14.78 -12.28 15.15
C THR A 9 -15.18 -10.82 14.94
N ASN A 10 -15.23 -10.34 13.69
CA ASN A 10 -15.50 -8.94 13.29
C ASN A 10 -14.49 -7.91 13.83
N ASP A 11 -13.36 -8.33 14.37
CA ASP A 11 -12.28 -7.42 14.81
C ASP A 11 -11.26 -7.12 13.70
N VAL A 12 -11.41 -7.78 12.54
CA VAL A 12 -10.49 -7.68 11.40
C VAL A 12 -11.26 -7.21 10.17
N ASP A 13 -11.05 -5.94 9.79
CA ASP A 13 -11.69 -5.36 8.61
C ASP A 13 -10.99 -5.74 7.29
N ALA A 14 -9.72 -6.14 7.34
CA ALA A 14 -8.93 -6.38 6.14
C ALA A 14 -7.86 -7.46 6.34
N VAL A 15 -7.53 -8.17 5.26
CA VAL A 15 -6.39 -9.10 5.21
C VAL A 15 -5.46 -8.74 4.06
N GLU A 16 -4.16 -8.89 4.29
CA GLU A 16 -3.13 -8.85 3.23
C GLU A 16 -2.57 -10.25 3.02
N ILE A 17 -2.53 -10.69 1.76
CA ILE A 17 -1.91 -11.94 1.33
C ILE A 17 -0.68 -11.60 0.51
N HIS A 18 0.49 -11.82 1.08
CA HIS A 18 1.77 -11.63 0.39
C HIS A 18 2.16 -12.89 -0.36
N THR A 19 2.47 -12.77 -1.66
CA THR A 19 2.77 -13.90 -2.53
C THR A 19 3.94 -13.60 -3.47
N SER A 20 4.73 -14.63 -3.78
CA SER A 20 5.81 -14.55 -4.78
C SER A 20 5.32 -14.61 -6.23
N GLY A 21 4.01 -14.85 -6.45
CA GLY A 21 3.44 -15.01 -7.80
C GLY A 21 3.72 -16.34 -8.50
N ARG A 22 4.57 -17.21 -7.92
CA ARG A 22 5.02 -18.46 -8.57
C ARG A 22 4.21 -19.70 -8.20
N GLN A 23 3.53 -19.69 -7.05
CA GLN A 23 2.89 -20.88 -6.47
C GLN A 23 1.37 -20.68 -6.36
N THR A 24 0.69 -20.65 -7.50
CA THR A 24 -0.76 -20.42 -7.58
C THR A 24 -1.57 -21.49 -6.85
N ASN A 25 -1.08 -22.74 -6.76
CA ASN A 25 -1.75 -23.81 -6.02
C ASN A 25 -1.79 -23.55 -4.51
N LEU A 26 -0.66 -23.11 -3.92
CA LEU A 26 -0.63 -22.75 -2.50
C LEU A 26 -1.50 -21.52 -2.21
N PHE A 27 -1.56 -20.57 -3.15
CA PHE A 27 -2.48 -19.44 -3.06
C PHE A 27 -3.94 -19.92 -3.05
N LYS A 28 -4.28 -20.89 -3.91
CA LYS A 28 -5.61 -21.50 -3.95
C LYS A 28 -5.95 -22.22 -2.64
N GLU A 29 -5.05 -23.04 -2.12
CA GLU A 29 -5.24 -23.74 -0.85
C GLU A 29 -5.50 -22.75 0.29
N LEU A 30 -4.68 -21.69 0.39
CA LEU A 30 -4.89 -20.61 1.35
C LEU A 30 -6.24 -19.92 1.16
N TRP A 31 -6.60 -19.61 -0.09
CA TRP A 31 -7.86 -18.93 -0.39
C TRP A 31 -9.08 -19.79 -0.04
N ASP A 32 -9.07 -21.07 -0.40
CA ASP A 32 -10.14 -22.02 -0.09
C ASP A 32 -10.36 -22.13 1.43
N ASP A 33 -9.27 -22.15 2.21
CA ASP A 33 -9.31 -22.16 3.68
C ASP A 33 -9.91 -20.87 4.28
N LEU A 34 -9.74 -19.74 3.58
CA LEU A 34 -10.24 -18.43 4.02
C LEU A 34 -11.64 -18.10 3.46
N ALA A 35 -12.05 -18.68 2.33
CA ALA A 35 -13.16 -18.24 1.48
C ALA A 35 -14.47 -18.01 2.25
N ASN A 36 -14.85 -18.93 3.14
CA ASN A 36 -16.06 -18.81 3.95
C ASN A 36 -16.05 -17.65 4.95
N SER A 37 -14.86 -17.13 5.26
CA SER A 37 -14.63 -16.05 6.22
C SER A 37 -14.34 -14.70 5.56
N VAL A 38 -14.04 -14.69 4.26
CA VAL A 38 -13.79 -13.44 3.48
C VAL A 38 -15.00 -12.50 3.50
N LYS A 39 -16.22 -13.04 3.64
CA LYS A 39 -17.45 -12.25 3.75
C LYS A 39 -17.54 -11.31 4.96
N TYR A 40 -16.70 -11.51 5.97
CA TYR A 40 -16.60 -10.64 7.14
C TYR A 40 -15.60 -9.50 6.93
N LEU A 41 -14.79 -9.57 5.88
CA LEU A 41 -13.82 -8.54 5.54
C LEU A 41 -14.45 -7.42 4.71
N ARG A 42 -13.89 -6.23 4.85
CA ARG A 42 -14.16 -5.07 3.99
C ARG A 42 -13.18 -4.97 2.84
N LEU A 43 -11.97 -5.53 2.98
CA LEU A 43 -10.90 -5.47 2.00
C LEU A 43 -10.04 -6.74 2.03
N VAL A 44 -9.73 -7.29 0.86
CA VAL A 44 -8.60 -8.21 0.66
C VAL A 44 -7.54 -7.49 -0.16
N ALA A 45 -6.30 -7.51 0.32
CA ALA A 45 -5.14 -7.08 -0.43
C ALA A 45 -4.30 -8.29 -0.86
N VAL A 46 -3.87 -8.30 -2.12
CA VAL A 46 -2.88 -9.27 -2.63
C VAL A 46 -1.63 -8.51 -3.01
N SER A 47 -0.54 -8.81 -2.32
CA SER A 47 0.77 -8.20 -2.51
C SER A 47 1.66 -9.12 -3.33
N LEU A 48 2.15 -8.63 -4.47
CA LEU A 48 2.93 -9.41 -5.43
C LEU A 48 4.12 -8.61 -6.00
N PRO A 49 5.24 -9.29 -6.29
CA PRO A 49 6.40 -8.66 -6.91
C PRO A 49 6.18 -8.39 -8.40
N ASP A 50 7.07 -7.58 -8.95
CA ASP A 50 7.19 -7.40 -10.38
C ASP A 50 7.83 -8.65 -11.02
N THR A 51 7.02 -9.45 -11.71
CA THR A 51 7.45 -10.67 -12.44
C THR A 51 7.59 -10.44 -13.94
N GLY A 52 7.63 -9.19 -14.39
CA GLY A 52 7.70 -8.84 -15.81
C GLY A 52 6.44 -9.22 -16.57
N ASP A 53 6.58 -9.81 -17.76
CA ASP A 53 5.46 -10.11 -18.66
C ASP A 53 4.43 -11.07 -18.06
N ALA A 54 4.86 -11.91 -17.10
CA ALA A 54 3.98 -12.85 -16.42
C ALA A 54 3.03 -12.19 -15.41
N THR A 55 3.29 -10.94 -14.98
CA THR A 55 2.56 -10.36 -13.83
C THR A 55 1.06 -10.30 -14.05
N ILE A 56 0.60 -9.82 -15.21
CA ILE A 56 -0.85 -9.72 -15.49
C ILE A 56 -1.50 -11.10 -15.54
N SER A 57 -0.85 -12.08 -16.15
CA SER A 57 -1.34 -13.47 -16.17
C SER A 57 -1.46 -14.05 -14.76
N THR A 58 -0.44 -13.85 -13.91
CA THR A 58 -0.47 -14.26 -12.50
C THR A 58 -1.60 -13.57 -11.72
N MET A 59 -1.78 -12.26 -11.89
CA MET A 59 -2.89 -11.52 -11.25
C MET A 59 -4.24 -12.08 -11.66
N ASN A 60 -4.44 -12.37 -12.96
CA ASN A 60 -5.69 -12.95 -13.46
C ASN A 60 -5.94 -14.37 -12.91
N GLN A 61 -4.90 -15.21 -12.81
CA GLN A 61 -5.04 -16.54 -12.21
C GLN A 61 -5.46 -16.44 -10.74
N MET A 62 -4.85 -15.55 -9.96
CA MET A 62 -5.22 -15.32 -8.57
C MET A 62 -6.63 -14.75 -8.45
N TYR A 63 -7.00 -13.81 -9.33
CA TYR A 63 -8.35 -13.25 -9.35
C TYR A 63 -9.40 -14.32 -9.65
N ALA A 64 -9.17 -15.20 -10.62
CA ALA A 64 -10.09 -16.30 -10.95
C ALA A 64 -10.30 -17.28 -9.79
N ILE A 65 -9.28 -17.46 -8.94
CA ILE A 65 -9.39 -18.23 -7.69
C ILE A 65 -10.26 -17.47 -6.66
N MET A 66 -10.06 -16.15 -6.58
CA MET A 66 -10.72 -15.31 -5.59
C MET A 66 -12.18 -15.03 -5.90
N GLU A 67 -12.46 -14.69 -7.15
CA GLU A 67 -13.72 -14.16 -7.66
C GLU A 67 -14.97 -14.90 -7.14
N PRO A 68 -15.02 -16.26 -7.11
CA PRO A 68 -16.22 -16.96 -6.66
C PRO A 68 -16.66 -16.65 -5.22
N HIS A 69 -15.73 -16.23 -4.36
CA HIS A 69 -15.97 -15.97 -2.93
C HIS A 69 -15.62 -14.55 -2.50
N LEU A 70 -15.12 -13.73 -3.43
CA LEU A 70 -14.71 -12.36 -3.15
C LEU A 70 -15.94 -11.45 -3.07
N SER A 71 -16.32 -11.09 -1.84
CA SER A 71 -17.51 -10.27 -1.54
C SER A 71 -17.17 -8.85 -1.04
N CYS A 72 -15.89 -8.49 -1.03
CA CYS A 72 -15.38 -7.22 -0.51
C CYS A 72 -14.40 -6.57 -1.49
N PHE A 73 -13.84 -5.41 -1.14
CA PHE A 73 -12.94 -4.68 -2.02
C PHE A 73 -11.63 -5.45 -2.27
N ASN A 74 -11.20 -5.51 -3.52
CA ASN A 74 -9.91 -6.08 -3.90
C ASN A 74 -8.86 -4.99 -4.09
N LEU A 75 -7.70 -5.16 -3.47
CA LEU A 75 -6.55 -4.27 -3.57
C LEU A 75 -5.32 -5.05 -4.06
N TRP A 76 -4.78 -4.67 -5.22
CA TRP A 76 -3.50 -5.15 -5.70
C TRP A 76 -2.39 -4.27 -5.19
N GLN A 77 -1.57 -4.82 -4.30
CA GLN A 77 -0.36 -4.17 -3.79
C GLN A 77 0.81 -4.51 -4.72
N LEU A 78 1.25 -3.52 -5.49
CA LEU A 78 2.38 -3.61 -6.39
C LEU A 78 3.67 -3.50 -5.56
N ASP A 79 4.09 -4.64 -5.01
CA ASP A 79 5.24 -4.75 -4.12
C ASP A 79 6.53 -5.02 -4.91
N GLY A 80 6.88 -4.04 -5.76
CA GLY A 80 7.92 -4.11 -6.78
C GLY A 80 9.08 -5.08 -6.49
N ARG A 81 10.13 -4.59 -5.83
CA ARG A 81 11.31 -5.40 -5.50
C ARG A 81 11.22 -5.85 -4.03
N PRO A 82 11.32 -7.17 -3.73
CA PRO A 82 11.20 -7.68 -2.37
C PRO A 82 12.22 -7.06 -1.43
N MET A 83 11.74 -6.39 -0.37
CA MET A 83 12.48 -5.90 0.82
C MET A 83 14.01 -5.81 0.70
N SER A 84 14.55 -5.06 -0.27
CA SER A 84 16.01 -4.98 -0.49
C SER A 84 16.74 -4.05 0.48
N GLY A 85 16.04 -3.46 1.45
CA GLY A 85 16.60 -2.43 2.34
C GLY A 85 16.98 -1.12 1.65
N ASP A 86 17.00 -1.09 0.31
CA ASP A 86 17.29 0.09 -0.49
C ASP A 86 16.02 0.93 -0.64
N ILE A 87 15.91 1.94 0.21
CA ILE A 87 14.84 2.96 0.17
C ILE A 87 15.25 4.14 -0.72
N GLY A 88 16.32 3.98 -1.53
CA GLY A 88 16.88 5.01 -2.40
C GLY A 88 16.02 5.33 -3.63
N ARG A 89 16.50 6.30 -4.42
CA ARG A 89 15.80 6.76 -5.65
C ARG A 89 15.64 5.65 -6.71
N GLY A 90 16.56 4.69 -6.76
CA GLY A 90 16.51 3.57 -7.70
C GLY A 90 15.27 2.70 -7.51
N ALA A 91 14.99 2.31 -6.26
CA ALA A 91 13.82 1.51 -5.89
C ALA A 91 12.49 2.19 -6.25
N THR A 92 12.40 3.51 -6.06
CA THR A 92 11.20 4.28 -6.42
C THR A 92 10.97 4.34 -7.93
N ARG A 93 12.05 4.44 -8.72
CA ARG A 93 11.93 4.44 -10.18
C ARG A 93 11.38 3.11 -10.70
N GLU A 94 11.88 1.99 -10.16
CA GLU A 94 11.40 0.65 -10.50
C GLU A 94 9.94 0.44 -10.08
N SER A 95 9.59 0.85 -8.86
CA SER A 95 8.21 0.82 -8.35
C SER A 95 7.23 1.58 -9.24
N ILE A 96 7.59 2.80 -9.67
CA ILE A 96 6.78 3.58 -10.61
C ILE A 96 6.72 2.92 -11.98
N ALA A 97 7.82 2.35 -12.49
CA ALA A 97 7.82 1.66 -13.77
C ALA A 97 6.90 0.43 -13.75
N PHE A 98 6.90 -0.32 -12.65
CA PHE A 98 5.99 -1.43 -12.44
C PHE A 98 4.52 -0.96 -12.47
N ALA A 99 4.22 0.10 -11.71
CA ALA A 99 2.91 0.72 -11.70
C ALA A 99 2.43 1.18 -13.08
N VAL A 100 3.30 1.82 -13.87
CA VAL A 100 3.00 2.23 -15.25
C VAL A 100 2.59 1.04 -16.11
N ARG A 101 3.34 -0.07 -16.07
CA ARG A 101 3.03 -1.25 -16.89
C ARG A 101 1.72 -1.89 -16.49
N VAL A 102 1.48 -2.11 -15.20
CA VAL A 102 0.23 -2.72 -14.72
C VAL A 102 -0.96 -1.83 -15.00
N ALA A 103 -0.84 -0.52 -14.75
CA ALA A 103 -1.91 0.45 -14.98
C ALA A 103 -2.29 0.61 -16.47
N ALA A 104 -1.33 0.42 -17.38
CA ALA A 104 -1.55 0.52 -18.83
C ALA A 104 -2.20 -0.73 -19.44
N SER A 105 -2.18 -1.87 -18.76
CA SER A 105 -2.76 -3.11 -19.28
C SER A 105 -4.28 -3.13 -19.16
N SER A 106 -4.97 -3.33 -20.29
CA SER A 106 -6.41 -3.58 -20.34
C SER A 106 -6.81 -4.98 -19.88
N GLU A 107 -5.86 -5.91 -19.82
CA GLU A 107 -6.08 -7.31 -19.43
C GLU A 107 -5.94 -7.54 -17.93
N ARG A 108 -5.61 -6.51 -17.14
CA ARG A 108 -5.48 -6.65 -15.68
C ARG A 108 -6.83 -7.01 -15.05
N PRO A 109 -6.84 -7.81 -13.96
CA PRO A 109 -8.09 -8.09 -13.27
C PRO A 109 -8.65 -6.84 -12.56
N PRO A 110 -9.94 -6.85 -12.21
CA PRO A 110 -10.57 -5.83 -11.39
C PRO A 110 -9.89 -5.66 -10.02
N GLY A 111 -9.94 -4.43 -9.50
CA GLY A 111 -9.40 -4.07 -8.19
C GLY A 111 -8.68 -2.73 -8.20
N PHE A 112 -8.51 -2.17 -7.00
CA PHE A 112 -7.70 -0.97 -6.79
C PHE A 112 -6.21 -1.32 -6.89
N LEU A 113 -5.39 -0.38 -7.33
CA LEU A 113 -3.93 -0.53 -7.33
C LEU A 113 -3.30 0.34 -6.23
N GLN A 114 -2.37 -0.22 -5.47
CA GLN A 114 -1.55 0.50 -4.50
C GLN A 114 -0.08 0.17 -4.73
N LEU A 115 0.80 1.18 -4.76
CA LEU A 115 2.24 0.93 -4.72
C LEU A 115 2.64 0.55 -3.29
N ALA A 116 3.34 -0.56 -3.11
CA ALA A 116 3.75 -1.04 -1.78
C ALA A 116 5.26 -1.31 -1.64
N GLY A 117 5.99 -1.50 -2.73
CA GLY A 117 7.42 -1.78 -2.71
C GLY A 117 8.26 -0.60 -3.21
N GLY A 118 9.37 -0.28 -2.55
CA GLY A 118 10.32 0.77 -2.99
C GLY A 118 9.80 2.21 -2.90
N THR A 119 8.76 2.44 -2.09
CA THR A 119 8.10 3.74 -1.93
C THR A 119 8.85 4.65 -0.96
N ASN A 120 8.92 5.95 -1.27
CA ASN A 120 9.53 6.98 -0.43
C ASN A 120 8.96 8.36 -0.78
N VAL A 121 9.53 9.44 -0.23
CA VAL A 121 9.10 10.82 -0.47
C VAL A 121 8.98 11.20 -1.95
N HIS A 122 9.74 10.57 -2.86
CA HIS A 122 9.70 10.86 -4.29
C HIS A 122 8.58 10.13 -5.04
N THR A 123 7.87 9.18 -4.40
CA THR A 123 6.89 8.33 -5.08
C THR A 123 5.69 9.14 -5.59
N VAL A 124 5.13 10.05 -4.78
CA VAL A 124 3.97 10.86 -5.20
C VAL A 124 4.31 11.72 -6.40
N ASP A 125 5.40 12.47 -6.35
CA ASP A 125 5.82 13.32 -7.47
C ASP A 125 6.12 12.51 -8.72
N GLY A 126 6.73 11.34 -8.56
CA GLY A 126 7.01 10.42 -9.65
C GLY A 126 5.74 9.89 -10.31
N LEU A 127 4.72 9.51 -9.53
CA LEU A 127 3.43 9.08 -10.08
C LEU A 127 2.67 10.24 -10.73
N LYS A 128 2.69 11.44 -10.14
CA LYS A 128 2.09 12.66 -10.73
C LYS A 128 2.70 12.98 -12.09
N LYS A 129 4.02 12.91 -12.22
CA LYS A 129 4.75 13.10 -13.50
C LYS A 129 4.35 12.08 -14.57
N ARG A 130 3.88 10.89 -14.17
CA ARG A 130 3.37 9.85 -15.08
C ARG A 130 1.85 9.93 -15.30
N GLY A 131 1.16 10.89 -14.70
CA GLY A 131 -0.30 11.00 -14.77
C GLY A 131 -1.06 9.89 -14.04
N LEU A 132 -0.37 9.08 -13.22
CA LEU A 132 -0.96 7.90 -12.56
C LEU A 132 -1.61 8.21 -11.21
N PHE A 133 -1.36 9.40 -10.66
CA PHE A 133 -1.84 9.78 -9.33
C PHE A 133 -2.37 11.20 -9.33
N ARG A 134 -3.57 11.37 -8.77
CA ARG A 134 -4.23 12.67 -8.58
C ARG A 134 -4.49 12.88 -7.09
N THR A 135 -4.23 14.09 -6.63
CA THR A 135 -4.35 14.50 -5.22
C THR A 135 -5.60 15.37 -4.99
N HIS A 136 -6.12 15.99 -6.04
CA HIS A 136 -7.36 16.75 -6.01
C HIS A 136 -8.49 15.94 -6.66
N ILE A 137 -9.53 15.62 -5.88
CA ILE A 137 -10.85 15.32 -6.41
C ILE A 137 -11.47 16.69 -6.75
N THR A 138 -11.22 17.23 -7.94
CA THR A 138 -12.02 18.35 -8.42
C THR A 138 -13.37 17.80 -8.86
N CYS A 139 -14.46 18.20 -8.19
CA CYS A 139 -15.84 17.82 -8.51
C CYS A 139 -16.36 18.34 -9.86
N ALA A 140 -15.47 18.76 -10.77
CA ALA A 140 -15.80 19.26 -12.09
C ALA A 140 -15.12 18.34 -13.12
N GLU A 141 -15.91 17.85 -14.06
CA GLU A 141 -15.59 16.93 -15.17
C GLU A 141 -15.77 15.42 -14.90
N PRO A 142 -16.92 14.83 -15.30
CA PRO A 142 -17.22 13.40 -15.19
C PRO A 142 -16.42 12.48 -16.14
N ASN A 143 -15.49 13.01 -16.94
CA ASN A 143 -14.82 12.23 -17.99
C ASN A 143 -13.56 11.50 -17.48
N HIS A 144 -13.80 10.33 -16.88
CA HIS A 144 -13.13 9.06 -17.15
C HIS A 144 -11.59 8.96 -17.16
N LEU A 145 -10.89 9.56 -16.19
CA LEU A 145 -9.59 9.05 -15.75
C LEU A 145 -9.58 8.94 -14.24
N GLN A 146 -10.18 7.85 -13.72
CA GLN A 146 -9.89 7.38 -12.36
C GLN A 146 -8.37 7.30 -12.22
N SER A 147 -7.81 7.90 -11.18
CA SER A 147 -6.39 7.73 -10.87
C SER A 147 -6.09 6.24 -10.83
N LEU A 148 -5.24 5.77 -11.75
CA LEU A 148 -4.98 4.35 -11.95
C LEU A 148 -4.34 3.72 -10.71
N ILE A 149 -3.64 4.52 -9.90
CA ILE A 149 -3.15 4.17 -8.56
C ILE A 149 -4.02 4.85 -7.51
N GLY A 150 -4.64 4.05 -6.63
CA GLY A 150 -5.53 4.49 -5.56
C GLY A 150 -4.84 4.73 -4.21
N GLY A 151 -3.57 4.36 -4.06
CA GLY A 151 -2.83 4.60 -2.82
C GLY A 151 -1.34 4.24 -2.87
N ILE A 152 -0.63 4.59 -1.80
CA ILE A 152 0.80 4.31 -1.61
C ILE A 152 1.00 3.80 -0.18
N ALA A 153 1.62 2.64 -0.03
CA ALA A 153 2.09 2.11 1.26
C ALA A 153 3.58 2.39 1.41
N TYR A 154 3.97 3.07 2.49
CA TYR A 154 5.34 3.56 2.72
C TYR A 154 6.23 2.66 3.57
N GLY A 155 5.68 1.60 4.18
CA GLY A 155 6.38 0.58 4.98
C GLY A 155 7.69 1.04 5.64
N GLY A 156 8.83 0.61 5.07
CA GLY A 156 10.17 0.91 5.58
C GLY A 156 10.54 2.40 5.60
N TYR A 157 10.08 3.20 4.63
CA TYR A 157 10.33 4.65 4.63
C TYR A 157 9.60 5.35 5.78
N ALA A 158 8.34 5.01 6.03
CA ALA A 158 7.58 5.53 7.17
C ALA A 158 8.28 5.20 8.51
N ARG A 159 8.74 3.94 8.66
CA ARG A 159 9.54 3.51 9.82
C ARG A 159 10.83 4.31 9.97
N LYS A 160 11.52 4.61 8.87
CA LYS A 160 12.78 5.38 8.88
C LYS A 160 12.57 6.82 9.37
N ILE A 161 11.54 7.51 8.89
CA ILE A 161 11.31 8.92 9.27
C ILE A 161 10.86 9.05 10.74
N VAL A 162 9.94 8.20 11.19
CA VAL A 162 9.48 8.18 12.59
C VAL A 162 10.59 7.65 13.51
N GLY A 163 11.32 6.62 13.07
CA GLY A 163 12.43 6.03 13.81
C GLY A 163 13.53 7.02 14.16
N ARG A 164 13.80 8.03 13.32
CA ARG A 164 14.76 9.10 13.66
C ARG A 164 14.33 9.93 14.87
N VAL A 165 13.03 10.15 15.03
CA VAL A 165 12.47 10.85 16.19
C VAL A 165 12.55 9.98 17.44
N LEU A 166 12.27 8.68 17.30
CA LEU A 166 12.41 7.73 18.40
C LEU A 166 13.87 7.57 18.85
N SER A 167 14.81 7.52 17.91
CA SER A 167 16.24 7.41 18.24
C SER A 167 16.79 8.65 18.95
N SER A 168 16.20 9.85 18.77
CA SER A 168 16.60 11.04 19.53
C SER A 168 16.08 11.04 20.97
N MET A 169 15.09 10.20 21.31
CA MET A 169 14.59 10.05 22.68
C MET A 169 15.52 9.20 23.56
N GLY A 170 16.15 8.17 22.99
CA GLY A 170 16.93 7.16 23.73
C GLY A 170 18.22 7.69 24.38
N SER A 171 18.51 8.98 24.25
CA SER A 171 19.60 9.67 24.96
C SER A 171 19.14 10.31 26.28
N GLU A 172 17.84 10.43 26.52
CA GLU A 172 17.27 11.14 27.68
C GLU A 172 16.24 10.25 28.40
N ASN A 173 16.69 9.60 29.48
CA ASN A 173 15.89 8.84 30.44
C ASN A 173 15.32 7.49 29.96
N GLY A 174 15.15 6.57 30.91
CA GLY A 174 14.80 5.16 30.68
C GLY A 174 13.60 4.93 29.76
N VAL A 175 13.53 3.71 29.23
CA VAL A 175 12.57 3.24 28.21
C VAL A 175 11.13 3.53 28.64
N THR A 176 10.65 4.71 28.27
CA THR A 176 9.27 5.18 28.43
C THR A 176 8.74 5.41 27.02
N GLY A 177 7.49 5.02 26.77
CA GLY A 177 6.92 5.13 25.43
C GLY A 177 6.82 6.59 24.97
N ILE A 178 6.74 6.80 23.65
CA ILE A 178 6.70 8.14 23.04
C ILE A 178 5.53 9.00 23.53
N GLU A 179 4.46 8.36 24.00
CA GLU A 179 3.31 9.00 24.63
C GLU A 179 3.67 9.82 25.87
N CYS A 180 4.79 9.52 26.54
CA CYS A 180 5.28 10.28 27.69
C CYS A 180 6.13 11.50 27.32
N HIS A 181 6.44 11.70 26.03
CA HIS A 181 7.36 12.72 25.55
C HIS A 181 6.67 13.64 24.55
N ALA A 182 5.93 14.64 25.04
CA ALA A 182 5.06 15.49 24.22
C ALA A 182 5.76 16.10 22.99
N GLU A 183 6.99 16.59 23.14
CA GLU A 183 7.79 17.16 22.04
C GLU A 183 8.14 16.12 20.97
N HIS A 184 8.57 14.93 21.40
CA HIS A 184 8.91 13.84 20.48
C HIS A 184 7.67 13.27 19.79
N LEU A 185 6.56 13.12 20.52
CA LEU A 185 5.28 12.71 19.97
C LEU A 185 4.81 13.69 18.89
N LEU A 186 4.85 14.99 19.17
CA LEU A 186 4.49 16.02 18.21
C LEU A 186 5.39 15.98 16.97
N LYS A 187 6.69 15.79 17.14
CA LYS A 187 7.66 15.67 16.04
C LYS A 187 7.38 14.44 15.18
N ALA A 188 7.13 13.28 15.79
CA ALA A 188 6.78 12.06 15.07
C ALA A 188 5.46 12.21 14.30
N LEU A 189 4.46 12.87 14.90
CA LEU A 189 3.18 13.16 14.25
C LEU A 189 3.36 14.10 13.05
N LYS A 190 4.18 15.16 13.16
CA LYS A 190 4.50 16.06 12.05
C LYS A 190 5.13 15.33 10.87
N GLU A 191 6.11 14.45 11.13
CA GLU A 191 6.74 13.62 10.10
C GLU A 191 5.73 12.69 9.41
N ALA A 192 4.88 12.00 10.20
CA ALA A 192 3.84 11.13 9.67
C ALA A 192 2.79 11.89 8.84
N LEU A 193 2.34 13.05 9.32
CA LEU A 193 1.38 13.91 8.61
C LEU A 193 1.98 14.48 7.33
N HIS A 194 3.24 14.89 7.33
CA HIS A 194 3.92 15.37 6.13
C HIS A 194 3.97 14.27 5.05
N LEU A 195 4.31 13.04 5.44
CA LEU A 195 4.33 11.89 4.53
C LEU A 195 2.93 11.61 3.95
N VAL A 196 1.91 11.48 4.80
CA VAL A 196 0.54 11.14 4.35
C VAL A 196 -0.14 12.32 3.63
N GLY A 197 0.21 13.56 3.97
CA GLY A 197 -0.31 14.77 3.35
C GLY A 197 -0.01 14.86 1.85
N SER A 198 1.12 14.27 1.41
CA SER A 198 1.44 14.14 -0.01
C SER A 198 0.43 13.30 -0.80
N VAL A 199 -0.31 12.42 -0.12
CA VAL A 199 -1.31 11.51 -0.69
C VAL A 199 -2.74 12.02 -0.48
N LYS A 200 -3.07 12.46 0.75
CA LYS A 200 -4.44 12.80 1.16
C LYS A 200 -4.81 14.27 0.99
N SER A 201 -3.87 15.13 0.57
CA SER A 201 -4.11 16.57 0.39
C SER A 201 -4.80 17.23 1.58
N TYR A 202 -4.24 17.04 2.79
CA TYR A 202 -4.67 17.84 3.92
C TYR A 202 -4.41 19.31 3.59
N ASN A 203 -5.45 20.15 3.66
CA ASN A 203 -5.23 21.60 3.72
C ASN A 203 -4.38 21.84 4.95
N HIS A 204 -3.14 22.31 4.76
CA HIS A 204 -2.32 22.73 5.88
C HIS A 204 -3.12 23.83 6.61
N PRO A 205 -3.42 23.69 7.92
CA PRO A 205 -4.15 24.73 8.64
C PRO A 205 -3.43 26.08 8.69
N ASP A 206 -2.16 26.14 8.29
CA ASP A 206 -1.41 27.38 8.16
C ASP A 206 -0.69 27.45 6.82
N GLY A 207 -0.97 28.53 6.08
CA GLY A 207 -0.33 28.92 4.84
C GLY A 207 1.14 29.30 5.03
N MET A 208 1.98 28.35 5.44
CA MET A 208 3.43 28.52 5.39
C MET A 208 3.98 27.75 4.19
N GLN A 209 3.97 28.42 3.05
CA GLN A 209 4.84 28.10 1.92
C GLN A 209 6.30 28.20 2.41
N ARG A 210 7.12 27.22 2.06
CA ARG A 210 8.58 27.39 1.98
C ARG A 210 8.97 27.44 0.51
#